data_AF-A0A1V3X482-F1
#
_entry.id   AF-A0A1V3X482-F1
#
_cell.length_a   1.000
_cell.length_b   1.000
_cell.length_c   1.000
_cell.angle_alpha   90.00
_cell.angle_beta   90.00
_cell.angle_gamma   90.00
#
_symmetry.space_group_name_H-M   'P 1'
#
loop_
_entity.id
_entity.type
_entity.pdbx_description
1 polymer ?
#
loop_
_entity_poly.entity_id
_entity_poly.type
_entity_poly.pdbx_seq_one_letter_code
_entity_poly.pdbx_strand_id
1 'polypeptide(L)' 'MSSGRCGEPGRVPAGISLDNWLSPPHSHWSFQHIEDFMPTAVIPRGRAGRGVARGECFDCRHPADQH' A
#
# COMPACT_ATOMS: atom_id res chain seq x y z
N MET A 1 10.35 24.79 24.60
CA MET A 1 9.21 24.68 23.68
C MET A 1 9.69 23.91 22.43
N SER A 2 9.35 22.63 22.31
CA SER A 2 9.23 21.98 20.99
C SER A 2 8.39 20.71 21.16
N SER A 3 7.09 20.93 21.25
CA SER A 3 6.07 19.89 21.16
C SER A 3 5.89 19.59 19.66
N GLY A 4 6.65 18.63 19.15
CA GLY A 4 6.45 18.07 17.81
C GLY A 4 5.27 17.10 17.83
N ARG A 5 4.37 17.25 16.86
CA ARG A 5 2.99 16.73 16.77
C ARG A 5 2.84 15.19 16.75
N CYS A 6 1.65 14.73 17.16
CA CYS A 6 1.05 13.48 16.70
C CYS A 6 1.12 13.42 15.16
N GLY A 7 1.72 12.35 14.62
CA GLY A 7 1.61 11.88 13.23
C GLY A 7 1.66 12.97 12.16
N GLU A 8 2.84 13.50 11.87
CA GLU A 8 3.03 14.20 10.60
C GLU A 8 3.06 13.12 9.49
N PRO A 9 2.14 13.14 8.51
CA PRO A 9 2.14 12.15 7.43
C PRO A 9 3.48 12.20 6.71
N GLY A 10 4.04 11.01 6.44
CA GLY A 10 5.39 10.81 5.94
C GLY A 10 5.64 11.59 4.66
N ARG A 11 6.30 12.74 4.77
CA ARG A 11 6.76 13.50 3.61
C ARG A 11 7.85 12.69 2.91
N VAL A 12 7.69 12.46 1.61
CA VAL A 12 8.73 11.87 0.75
C VAL A 12 10.03 12.71 0.87
N PRO A 13 11.16 12.11 1.27
CA PRO A 13 12.45 12.78 1.29
C PRO A 13 12.85 13.29 -0.09
N ALA A 14 13.50 14.46 -0.13
CA ALA A 14 14.03 15.01 -1.37
C ALA A 14 15.11 14.08 -1.97
N GLY A 15 15.12 13.93 -3.29
CA GLY A 15 16.09 13.11 -4.02
C GLY A 15 15.66 11.67 -4.28
N ILE A 16 14.53 11.22 -3.73
CA ILE A 16 13.92 9.93 -4.11
C ILE A 16 13.21 10.08 -5.46
N SER A 17 13.41 9.10 -6.34
CA SER A 17 12.79 9.01 -7.66
C SER A 17 12.53 7.55 -8.07
N LEU A 18 11.76 7.35 -9.13
CA LEU A 18 11.46 6.01 -9.66
C LEU A 18 12.72 5.29 -10.15
N ASP A 19 13.78 6.03 -10.50
CA ASP A 19 15.03 5.47 -10.98
C ASP A 19 15.96 5.01 -9.85
N ASN A 20 15.75 5.48 -8.60
CA ASN A 20 16.71 5.27 -7.51
C ASN A 20 16.13 4.68 -6.21
N TRP A 21 14.80 4.52 -6.11
CA TRP A 21 14.14 4.07 -4.87
C TRP A 21 14.57 2.67 -4.39
N LEU A 22 15.03 1.80 -5.30
CA LEU A 22 15.55 0.47 -4.97
C LEU A 22 17.01 0.46 -4.50
N SER A 23 17.76 1.54 -4.77
CA SER A 23 19.19 1.60 -4.46
C SER A 23 19.43 2.14 -3.05
N PRO A 24 20.47 1.66 -2.34
CA PRO A 24 20.94 2.33 -1.13
C PRO A 24 21.32 3.80 -1.41
N PRO A 25 21.05 4.73 -0.48
CA PRO A 25 20.38 4.53 0.81
C PRO A 25 18.84 4.63 0.75
N HIS A 26 18.26 4.95 -0.41
CA HIS A 26 16.83 5.29 -0.57
C HIS A 26 15.87 4.13 -0.27
N SER A 27 16.32 2.88 -0.46
CA SER A 27 15.51 1.68 -0.21
C SER A 27 15.06 1.52 1.25
N HIS A 28 15.83 2.04 2.22
CA HIS A 28 15.47 1.98 3.63
C HIS A 28 14.18 2.72 3.95
N TRP A 29 13.97 3.89 3.35
CA TRP A 29 12.75 4.67 3.52
C TRP A 29 11.64 4.13 2.61
N SER A 30 11.97 3.86 1.34
CA SER A 30 10.97 3.55 0.30
C SER A 30 10.13 2.31 0.63
N PHE A 31 10.71 1.25 1.20
CA PHE A 31 9.94 0.05 1.54
C PHE A 31 8.95 0.24 2.68
N GLN A 32 9.19 1.20 3.56
CA GLN A 32 8.28 1.51 4.66
C GLN A 32 7.18 2.48 4.24
N HIS A 33 7.42 3.28 3.20
CA HIS A 33 6.61 4.42 2.80
C HIS A 33 6.20 4.36 1.31
N ILE A 34 6.09 3.16 0.74
CA ILE A 34 5.85 3.00 -0.70
C ILE A 34 4.51 3.62 -1.13
N GLU A 35 3.52 3.64 -0.24
CA GLU A 35 2.21 4.27 -0.47
C GLU A 35 2.26 5.81 -0.50
N ASP A 36 3.27 6.42 0.14
CA ASP A 36 3.49 7.87 0.10
C ASP A 36 4.14 8.31 -1.23
N PHE A 37 4.67 7.36 -2.00
CA PHE A 37 5.49 7.61 -3.20
C PHE A 37 4.89 7.02 -4.49
N MET A 38 4.23 5.87 -4.42
CA MET A 38 3.68 5.14 -5.57
C MET A 38 2.19 4.82 -5.38
N PRO A 39 1.40 4.71 -6.47
CA PRO A 39 0.03 4.25 -6.38
C PRO A 39 -0.04 2.82 -5.82
N THR A 40 -0.72 2.65 -4.69
CA THR A 40 -1.00 1.34 -4.08
C THR A 40 -2.50 1.10 -4.02
N ALA A 41 -2.90 -0.16 -4.23
CA ALA A 41 -4.25 -0.60 -3.93
C ALA A 41 -4.31 -1.15 -2.51
N VAL A 42 -5.36 -0.81 -1.76
CA VAL A 42 -5.59 -1.39 -0.43
C VAL A 42 -6.03 -2.85 -0.61
N ILE A 43 -5.29 -3.77 0.00
CA ILE A 43 -5.70 -5.18 0.12
C ILE A 43 -6.52 -5.30 1.41
N PRO A 44 -7.84 -5.56 1.33
CA PRO A 44 -8.67 -5.68 2.52
C PRO A 44 -8.19 -6.85 3.38
N ARG A 45 -8.03 -6.61 4.69
CA ARG A 45 -7.90 -7.73 5.63
C ARG A 45 -9.29 -8.35 5.77
N GLY A 46 -9.40 -9.64 5.50
CA GLY A 46 -10.67 -10.37 5.64
C GLY A 46 -11.32 -10.06 6.99
N ARG A 47 -12.65 -9.89 7.01
CA ARG A 47 -13.39 -9.59 8.23
C ARG A 47 -13.17 -10.75 9.22
N ALA A 48 -12.63 -10.47 10.40
CA ALA A 48 -12.52 -11.47 11.47
C ALA A 48 -13.93 -11.77 12.02
N GLY A 49 -14.67 -12.60 11.30
CA GLY A 49 -16.00 -13.06 11.64
C GLY A 49 -16.10 -14.52 11.26
N ARG A 50 -15.87 -15.40 12.25
CA ARG A 50 -16.08 -16.85 12.24
C ARG A 50 -15.87 -17.56 10.89
N GLY A 51 -14.69 -18.17 10.73
CA GLY A 51 -14.45 -19.25 9.76
C GLY A 51 -14.05 -18.76 8.38
N VAL A 52 -12.81 -19.07 8.01
CA VAL A 52 -12.33 -19.00 6.64
C VAL A 52 -13.10 -20.03 5.81
N ALA A 53 -14.07 -19.58 5.01
CA ALA A 53 -14.41 -20.34 3.80
C ALA A 53 -13.17 -20.25 2.90
N ARG A 54 -12.55 -21.41 2.63
CA ARG A 54 -11.42 -21.50 1.72
C ARG A 54 -11.86 -21.04 0.32
N GLY A 55 -11.09 -20.12 -0.26
CA GLY A 55 -10.94 -19.97 -1.70
C GLY A 55 -12.08 -19.30 -2.43
N GLU A 56 -12.08 -17.97 -2.45
CA GLU A 56 -12.61 -17.21 -3.58
C GLU A 56 -11.45 -16.37 -4.12
N CYS A 57 -11.01 -16.71 -5.33
CA CYS A 57 -10.16 -15.83 -6.12
C CYS A 57 -10.88 -14.48 -6.26
N PHE A 58 -10.14 -13.39 -6.10
CA PHE A 58 -10.62 -12.03 -6.38
C PHE A 58 -11.44 -12.03 -7.68
N ASP A 59 -12.71 -11.62 -7.56
CA ASP A 59 -13.71 -11.55 -8.62
C ASP A 59 -13.16 -10.78 -9.84
N CYS A 60 -12.79 -11.51 -10.90
CA CYS A 60 -12.69 -10.96 -12.24
C CYS A 60 -14.12 -10.85 -12.79
N ARG A 61 -14.82 -9.75 -12.49
CA ARG A 61 -16.11 -9.41 -13.09
C ARG A 61 -16.07 -9.62 -14.61
N HIS A 62 -16.75 -10.65 -15.10
CA HIS A 62 -17.02 -10.86 -16.53
C HIS A 62 -18.54 -10.73 -16.77
N PRO A 63 -19.04 -9.74 -17.52
CA PRO A 63 -20.45 -9.63 -17.86
C PRO A 63 -20.69 -10.21 -19.24
N ALA A 64 -21.02 -11.49 -19.36
CA ALA A 64 -21.63 -12.05 -20.56
C ALA A 64 -22.09 -13.49 -20.32
N ASP A 65 -23.33 -13.67 -19.86
CA ASP A 65 -24.30 -14.53 -20.55
C ASP A 65 -25.69 -14.28 -19.94
N GLN A 66 -26.54 -13.55 -20.66
CA GLN A 66 -27.98 -13.54 -20.44
C GLN A 66 -28.61 -14.01 -21.74
N HIS A 67 -28.94 -15.30 -21.80
CA HIS A 67 -29.85 -15.87 -22.78
C HIS A 67 -30.73 -16.95 -22.13
#